data_AF-A0A954UAU6-F1
#
_entry.id   AF-A0A954UAU6-F1
#
_cell.length_a   1.000
_cell.length_b   1.000
_cell.length_c   1.000
_cell.angle_alpha   90.00
_cell.angle_beta   90.00
_cell.angle_gamma   90.00
#
_symmetry.space_group_name_H-M   'P 1'
#
loop_
_entity.id
_entity.type
_entity.pdbx_description
1 polymer ?
#
loop_
_entity_poly.entity_id
_entity_poly.type
_entity_poly.pdbx_seq_one_letter_code
_entity_poly.pdbx_strand_id
1 'polypeptide(L)'
;MTQITNVESLVEWLSSRPAKEFPEYTGFDYPRRFASVAEYLEAQVHSQVEKGAVLNKAGYLTDHGPNHIATVIQRASKLLSYPNSSYPQISAYEAYLLCLAIHFHDVGNIFGREEHEQRHKEVMDKIAKLVGDEMVERQAILKIARAHGGKIGDNKDTISVLPRVDQVLGHDVRYQSLAAIL
;
A
#
# COMPACT_ATOMS: atom_id res chain seq x y z
N MET A 1 14.82 16.35 0.97
CA MET A 1 13.51 15.77 0.65
C MET A 1 12.83 16.69 -0.35
N THR A 2 12.34 16.14 -1.46
CA THR A 2 11.67 16.91 -2.53
C THR A 2 10.18 16.77 -2.32
N GLN A 3 9.42 17.86 -2.36
CA GLN A 3 7.99 17.83 -2.15
C GLN A 3 7.25 17.27 -3.38
N ILE A 4 6.22 16.46 -3.16
CA ILE A 4 5.27 16.09 -4.21
C ILE A 4 4.52 17.36 -4.61
N THR A 5 4.52 17.68 -5.90
CA THR A 5 3.81 18.86 -6.40
C THR A 5 2.35 18.52 -6.70
N ASN A 6 1.45 19.52 -6.74
CA ASN A 6 0.02 19.33 -7.06
C ASN A 6 -0.25 18.78 -8.47
N VAL A 7 0.78 18.58 -9.29
CA VAL A 7 0.67 18.18 -10.70
C VAL A 7 1.01 16.71 -10.91
N GLU A 8 1.78 16.09 -10.01
CA GLU A 8 2.22 14.70 -10.12
C GLU A 8 1.43 13.80 -9.18
N SER A 9 1.03 12.63 -9.66
CA SER A 9 0.58 11.54 -8.77
C SER A 9 1.74 11.01 -7.94
N LEU A 10 1.43 10.42 -6.79
CA LEU A 10 2.39 9.75 -5.92
C LEU A 10 3.20 8.68 -6.68
N VAL A 11 2.56 7.99 -7.64
CA VAL A 11 3.19 6.99 -8.49
C VAL A 11 4.19 7.63 -9.46
N GLU A 12 3.82 8.69 -10.17
CA GLU A 12 4.73 9.41 -11.07
C GLU A 12 5.92 10.02 -10.31
N TRP A 13 5.65 10.57 -9.12
CA TRP A 13 6.69 11.09 -8.25
C TRP A 13 7.66 9.98 -7.81
N LEU A 14 7.14 8.82 -7.40
CA LEU A 14 7.93 7.63 -7.05
C LEU A 14 8.80 7.16 -8.22
N SER A 15 8.23 7.10 -9.42
CA SER A 15 8.93 6.68 -10.65
C SER A 15 10.10 7.57 -11.05
N SER A 16 10.13 8.82 -10.60
CA SER A 16 11.22 9.76 -10.88
C SER A 16 12.29 9.81 -9.80
N ARG A 17 12.16 9.02 -8.71
CA ARG A 17 13.13 9.05 -7.60
C ARG A 17 14.41 8.29 -7.93
N PRO A 18 15.59 8.83 -7.56
CA PRO A 18 16.87 8.17 -7.80
C PRO A 18 17.08 6.99 -6.83
N ALA A 19 17.82 5.97 -7.28
CA ALA A 19 18.07 4.73 -6.53
C ALA A 19 18.62 4.95 -5.10
N LYS A 20 19.45 5.98 -4.90
CA LYS A 20 20.04 6.35 -3.59
C LYS A 20 19.02 6.76 -2.50
N GLU A 21 17.77 7.01 -2.87
CA GLU A 21 16.70 7.34 -1.92
C GLU A 21 15.99 6.08 -1.37
N PHE A 22 16.44 4.90 -1.79
CA PHE A 22 15.94 3.58 -1.38
C PHE A 22 17.04 2.74 -0.73
N PRO A 23 16.72 1.61 -0.08
CA PRO A 23 17.72 0.72 0.51
C PRO A 23 18.73 0.19 -0.54
N GLU A 24 19.93 0.76 -0.57
CA GLU A 24 20.93 0.52 -1.63
C GLU A 24 21.47 -0.92 -1.64
N TYR A 25 21.60 -1.54 -0.46
CA TYR A 25 22.21 -2.86 -0.32
C TYR A 25 21.37 -4.01 -0.89
N THR A 26 20.10 -3.77 -1.22
CA THR A 26 19.24 -4.80 -1.81
C THR A 26 19.46 -4.97 -3.30
N GLY A 27 20.07 -3.98 -3.98
CA GLY A 27 20.24 -3.98 -5.43
C GLY A 27 18.92 -3.90 -6.21
N PHE A 28 17.79 -3.60 -5.55
CA PHE A 28 16.48 -3.54 -6.19
C PHE A 28 16.21 -2.19 -6.87
N ASP A 29 15.58 -2.25 -8.04
CA ASP A 29 14.91 -1.12 -8.66
C ASP A 29 13.49 -1.00 -8.08
N TYR A 30 13.36 -0.22 -7.01
CA TYR A 30 12.11 -0.07 -6.26
C TYR A 30 10.94 0.47 -7.09
N PRO A 31 11.11 1.54 -7.89
CA PRO A 31 10.07 1.98 -8.80
C PRO A 31 9.61 0.91 -9.79
N ARG A 32 10.55 0.19 -10.41
CA ARG A 32 10.21 -0.89 -11.35
C ARG A 32 9.52 -2.05 -10.64
N ARG A 33 9.99 -2.43 -9.46
CA ARG A 33 9.39 -3.49 -8.64
C ARG A 33 7.96 -3.12 -8.24
N PHE A 34 7.73 -1.87 -7.82
CA PHE A 34 6.38 -1.37 -7.57
C PHE A 34 5.51 -1.51 -8.83
N ALA A 35 5.96 -1.03 -9.98
CA ALA A 35 5.19 -1.11 -11.23
C ALA A 35 4.81 -2.56 -11.59
N SER A 36 5.74 -3.51 -11.44
CA SER A 36 5.46 -4.94 -11.69
C SER A 36 4.47 -5.54 -10.68
N VAL A 37 4.53 -5.14 -9.41
CA VAL A 37 3.56 -5.58 -8.40
C VAL A 37 2.17 -4.98 -8.68
N ALA A 38 2.11 -3.69 -8.97
CA ALA A 38 0.86 -2.98 -9.27
C ALA A 38 0.15 -3.58 -10.48
N GLU A 39 0.88 -3.79 -11.59
CA GLU A 39 0.35 -4.42 -12.81
C GLU A 39 -0.23 -5.81 -12.52
N TYR A 40 0.48 -6.64 -11.74
CA TYR A 40 -0.02 -7.95 -11.35
C TYR A 40 -1.28 -7.87 -10.49
N LEU A 41 -1.30 -7.00 -9.48
CA LEU A 41 -2.43 -6.87 -8.56
C LEU A 41 -3.67 -6.33 -9.28
N GLU A 42 -3.52 -5.34 -10.15
CA GLU A 42 -4.62 -4.79 -10.93
C GLU A 42 -5.21 -5.83 -11.89
N ALA A 43 -4.36 -6.52 -12.64
CA ALA A 43 -4.80 -7.49 -13.66
C ALA A 43 -5.35 -8.78 -13.05
N GLN A 44 -4.75 -9.27 -11.97
CA GLN A 44 -5.00 -10.63 -11.46
C GLN A 44 -5.77 -10.65 -10.13
N VAL A 45 -5.77 -9.57 -9.37
CA VAL A 45 -6.43 -9.53 -8.05
C VAL A 45 -7.61 -8.57 -8.07
N HIS A 46 -7.39 -7.27 -8.21
CA HIS A 46 -8.44 -6.24 -8.14
C HIS A 46 -9.52 -6.45 -9.20
N SER A 47 -9.14 -6.77 -10.44
CA SER A 47 -10.09 -7.09 -11.51
C SER A 47 -10.95 -8.33 -11.25
N GLN A 48 -10.47 -9.30 -10.46
CA GLN A 48 -11.23 -10.51 -10.12
C GLN A 48 -12.19 -10.25 -8.95
N VAL A 49 -11.76 -9.42 -8.00
CA VAL A 49 -12.54 -9.02 -6.83
C VAL A 49 -13.76 -8.21 -7.24
N GLU A 50 -13.59 -7.25 -8.15
CA GLU A 50 -14.70 -6.48 -8.72
C GLU A 50 -15.78 -7.40 -9.31
N LYS A 51 -15.36 -8.41 -10.09
CA LYS A 51 -16.27 -9.40 -10.69
C LYS A 51 -16.97 -10.26 -9.64
N GLY A 52 -16.28 -10.66 -8.58
CA GLY A 52 -16.85 -11.44 -7.47
C GLY A 52 -17.87 -10.66 -6.63
N ALA A 53 -17.59 -9.38 -6.34
CA ALA A 53 -18.47 -8.51 -5.56
C ALA A 53 -19.81 -8.24 -6.27
N VAL A 54 -19.78 -8.08 -7.60
CA VAL A 54 -20.98 -7.91 -8.44
C VAL A 54 -21.88 -9.15 -8.41
N LEU A 55 -21.32 -10.36 -8.33
CA LEU A 55 -22.07 -11.61 -8.32
C LEU A 55 -22.79 -11.89 -6.99
N ASN A 56 -22.24 -11.43 -5.86
CA ASN A 56 -22.76 -11.75 -4.52
C ASN A 56 -23.90 -10.84 -4.03
N LYS A 57 -24.46 -9.95 -4.87
CA LYS A 57 -25.57 -9.00 -4.51
C LYS A 57 -25.35 -8.18 -3.23
N ALA A 58 -24.14 -8.14 -2.65
CA ALA A 58 -23.70 -7.15 -1.67
C ALA A 58 -23.40 -5.80 -2.37
N GLY A 59 -24.18 -5.49 -3.40
CA GLY A 59 -23.92 -4.46 -4.39
C GLY A 59 -23.81 -3.07 -3.78
N TYR A 60 -22.95 -2.27 -4.43
CA TYR A 60 -22.76 -0.83 -4.29
C TYR A 60 -21.92 -0.28 -3.13
N LEU A 61 -21.61 -1.04 -2.07
CA LEU A 61 -20.90 -0.48 -0.90
C LEU A 61 -19.38 -0.71 -0.86
N THR A 62 -18.82 -1.52 -1.77
CA THR A 62 -17.39 -1.88 -1.76
C THR A 62 -16.85 -2.07 -3.19
N ASP A 63 -16.73 -0.97 -3.94
CA ASP A 63 -15.87 -0.98 -5.13
C ASP A 63 -14.42 -1.11 -4.65
N HIS A 64 -13.78 -2.24 -4.96
CA HIS A 64 -12.38 -2.56 -4.67
C HIS A 64 -11.62 -2.94 -5.96
N GLY A 65 -12.15 -2.50 -7.11
CA GLY A 65 -11.51 -2.69 -8.41
C GLY A 65 -10.33 -1.72 -8.63
N PRO A 66 -9.67 -1.79 -9.78
CA PRO A 66 -8.55 -0.91 -10.12
C PRO A 66 -8.89 0.60 -9.99
N ASN A 67 -10.14 0.98 -10.28
CA ASN A 67 -10.61 2.37 -10.13
C ASN A 67 -10.61 2.86 -8.67
N HIS A 68 -10.94 1.97 -7.72
CA HIS A 68 -10.87 2.29 -6.30
C HIS A 68 -9.42 2.56 -5.87
N ILE A 69 -8.50 1.67 -6.24
CA ILE A 69 -7.08 1.81 -5.95
C ILE A 69 -6.52 3.10 -6.54
N ALA A 70 -6.83 3.40 -7.80
CA ALA A 70 -6.44 4.65 -8.44
C ALA A 70 -7.00 5.89 -7.70
N THR A 71 -8.23 5.80 -7.19
CA THR A 71 -8.85 6.87 -6.38
C THR A 71 -8.11 7.07 -5.05
N VAL A 72 -7.73 5.99 -4.36
CA VAL A 72 -6.96 6.09 -3.10
C VAL A 72 -5.58 6.68 -3.35
N ILE A 73 -4.87 6.23 -4.39
CA ILE A 73 -3.57 6.83 -4.81
C ILE A 73 -3.74 8.32 -5.12
N GLN A 74 -4.79 8.71 -5.85
CA GLN A 74 -5.04 10.12 -6.18
C GLN A 74 -5.28 10.96 -4.91
N ARG A 75 -6.04 10.43 -3.93
CA ARG A 75 -6.29 11.12 -2.66
C ARG A 75 -5.04 11.25 -1.82
N ALA A 76 -4.24 10.19 -1.70
CA ALA A 76 -2.95 10.22 -1.04
C ALA A 76 -2.02 11.26 -1.69
N SER A 77 -1.98 11.30 -3.03
CA SER A 77 -1.22 12.30 -3.79
C SER A 77 -1.63 13.73 -3.42
N LYS A 78 -2.95 14.00 -3.40
CA LYS A 78 -3.50 15.31 -3.01
C LYS A 78 -3.14 15.69 -1.57
N LEU A 79 -3.29 14.76 -0.62
CA LEU A 79 -2.94 15.00 0.79
C LEU A 79 -1.47 15.40 0.95
N LEU A 80 -0.59 14.73 0.21
CA LEU A 80 0.85 14.95 0.25
C LEU A 80 1.30 16.19 -0.54
N SER A 81 0.51 16.65 -1.51
CA SER A 81 0.80 17.81 -2.33
C SER A 81 0.32 19.14 -1.74
N TYR A 82 -0.53 19.11 -0.70
CA TYR A 82 -1.01 20.32 -0.05
C TYR A 82 0.13 21.15 0.55
N PRO A 83 0.34 22.41 0.10
CA PRO A 83 1.31 23.30 0.71
C PRO A 83 0.89 23.66 2.15
N ASN A 84 1.85 23.71 3.07
CA ASN A 84 1.62 23.95 4.51
C ASN A 84 0.72 22.90 5.20
N SER A 85 0.57 21.71 4.61
CA SER A 85 -0.07 20.62 5.33
C SER A 85 0.76 20.26 6.57
N SER A 86 0.09 19.89 7.66
CA SER A 86 0.76 19.34 8.85
C SER A 86 1.35 17.94 8.57
N TYR A 87 1.15 17.41 7.36
CA TYR A 87 1.64 16.11 6.96
C TYR A 87 3.14 16.20 6.64
N PRO A 88 3.95 15.31 7.24
CA PRO A 88 5.38 15.29 6.95
C PRO A 88 5.65 15.01 5.47
N GLN A 89 6.67 15.65 4.89
CA GLN A 89 7.20 15.19 3.61
C GLN A 89 7.63 13.73 3.74
N ILE A 90 7.15 12.87 2.85
CA ILE A 90 7.50 11.46 2.82
C ILE A 90 8.81 11.23 2.07
N SER A 91 9.58 10.22 2.48
CA SER A 91 10.74 9.75 1.71
C SER A 91 10.30 8.94 0.49
N ALA A 92 11.21 8.74 -0.48
CA ALA A 92 10.96 7.85 -1.61
C ALA A 92 10.62 6.42 -1.17
N TYR A 93 11.31 5.94 -0.13
CA TYR A 93 11.05 4.61 0.41
C TYR A 93 9.69 4.52 1.10
N GLU A 94 9.30 5.52 1.89
CA GLU A 94 7.95 5.56 2.46
C GLU A 94 6.85 5.69 1.40
N ALA A 95 7.09 6.41 0.30
CA ALA A 95 6.17 6.46 -0.84
C ALA A 95 6.00 5.09 -1.49
N TYR A 96 7.09 4.35 -1.67
CA TYR A 96 7.06 2.97 -2.14
C TYR A 96 6.22 2.06 -1.23
N LEU A 97 6.47 2.11 0.08
CA LEU A 97 5.72 1.33 1.07
C LEU A 97 4.24 1.70 1.09
N LEU A 98 3.92 3.00 1.02
CA LEU A 98 2.55 3.51 0.99
C LEU A 98 1.80 3.05 -0.26
N CYS A 99 2.39 3.19 -1.45
CA CYS A 99 1.76 2.72 -2.69
C CYS A 99 1.45 1.22 -2.63
N LEU A 100 2.40 0.40 -2.18
CA LEU A 100 2.13 -1.04 -2.00
C LEU A 100 1.05 -1.29 -0.94
N ALA A 101 1.10 -0.60 0.20
CA ALA A 101 0.08 -0.72 1.24
C ALA A 101 -1.32 -0.38 0.71
N ILE A 102 -1.46 0.64 -0.15
CA ILE A 102 -2.72 0.96 -0.84
C ILE A 102 -3.18 -0.22 -1.70
N HIS A 103 -2.32 -0.87 -2.49
CA HIS A 103 -2.76 -2.06 -3.23
C HIS A 103 -3.17 -3.22 -2.31
N PHE A 104 -2.56 -3.35 -1.12
CA PHE A 104 -2.81 -4.45 -0.18
C PHE A 104 -3.93 -4.22 0.84
N HIS A 105 -4.35 -2.98 1.09
CA HIS A 105 -5.31 -2.65 2.15
C HIS A 105 -6.65 -3.36 1.95
N ASP A 106 -7.13 -3.35 0.72
CA ASP A 106 -8.35 -4.04 0.34
C ASP A 106 -8.16 -5.53 0.19
N VAL A 107 -6.99 -5.96 -0.28
CA VAL A 107 -6.65 -7.38 -0.43
C VAL A 107 -6.79 -8.11 0.92
N GLY A 108 -6.39 -7.47 2.03
CA GLY A 108 -6.62 -7.99 3.37
C GLY A 108 -8.11 -8.05 3.78
N ASN A 109 -8.92 -7.08 3.36
CA ASN A 109 -10.37 -7.02 3.63
C ASN A 109 -11.18 -8.04 2.80
N ILE A 110 -10.71 -8.31 1.59
CA ILE A 110 -11.28 -9.27 0.63
C ILE A 110 -10.98 -10.70 1.10
N PHE A 111 -9.76 -10.96 1.57
CA PHE A 111 -9.34 -12.29 1.99
C PHE A 111 -9.70 -12.64 3.45
N GLY A 112 -10.31 -11.70 4.18
CA GLY A 112 -10.72 -11.86 5.60
C GLY A 112 -12.16 -12.33 5.83
N ARG A 113 -12.95 -12.61 4.78
CA ARG A 113 -14.39 -12.94 4.91
C ARG A 113 -14.78 -14.08 3.97
N GLU A 114 -14.63 -15.31 4.48
CA GLU A 114 -15.16 -16.59 3.97
C GLU A 114 -14.79 -17.05 2.53
N GLU A 115 -14.28 -18.29 2.49
CA GLU A 115 -14.09 -19.19 1.33
C GLU A 115 -13.17 -18.73 0.17
N HIS A 116 -11.86 -18.99 0.24
CA HIS A 116 -10.96 -19.03 -0.95
C HIS A 116 -9.52 -19.58 -0.69
N GLU A 117 -9.33 -20.50 0.28
CA GLU A 117 -8.00 -20.87 0.82
C GLU A 117 -6.90 -21.25 -0.20
N GLN A 118 -7.23 -21.88 -1.34
CA GLN A 118 -6.24 -22.27 -2.34
C GLN A 118 -5.74 -21.11 -3.22
N ARG A 119 -6.65 -20.23 -3.69
CA ARG A 119 -6.27 -19.03 -4.45
C ARG A 119 -5.59 -17.99 -3.57
N HIS A 120 -5.94 -17.93 -2.28
CA HIS A 120 -5.29 -17.06 -1.31
C HIS A 120 -3.79 -17.36 -1.19
N LYS A 121 -3.43 -18.64 -1.07
CA LYS A 121 -2.03 -19.03 -0.93
C LYS A 121 -1.23 -18.72 -2.20
N GLU A 122 -1.77 -19.01 -3.38
CA GLU A 122 -1.10 -18.72 -4.65
C GLU A 122 -0.90 -17.23 -4.89
N VAL A 123 -1.91 -16.41 -4.61
CA VAL A 123 -1.84 -14.95 -4.73
C VAL A 123 -0.83 -14.41 -3.71
N MET A 124 -0.89 -14.84 -2.45
CA MET A 124 0.05 -14.44 -1.40
C MET A 124 1.48 -14.90 -1.67
N ASP A 125 1.69 -16.11 -2.19
CA ASP A 125 3.02 -16.63 -2.57
C ASP A 125 3.58 -15.86 -3.77
N LYS A 126 2.73 -15.47 -4.72
CA LYS A 126 3.13 -14.68 -5.89
C LYS A 126 3.40 -13.22 -5.52
N ILE A 127 2.59 -12.64 -4.64
CA ILE A 127 2.85 -11.37 -3.98
C ILE A 127 4.17 -11.42 -3.22
N ALA A 128 4.43 -12.47 -2.44
CA ALA A 128 5.67 -12.62 -1.69
C ALA A 128 6.89 -12.65 -2.63
N LYS A 129 6.78 -13.36 -3.77
CA LYS A 129 7.84 -13.38 -4.79
C LYS A 129 8.06 -12.01 -5.46
N LEU A 130 7.00 -11.24 -5.69
CA LEU A 130 7.08 -9.93 -6.37
C LEU A 130 7.52 -8.80 -5.42
N VAL A 131 7.04 -8.83 -4.18
CA VAL A 131 7.42 -7.94 -3.08
C VAL A 131 8.69 -8.47 -2.40
N GLY A 132 9.44 -9.38 -3.02
CA GLY A 132 10.74 -9.86 -2.56
C GLY A 132 10.74 -10.65 -1.24
N ASP A 133 11.86 -11.33 -0.98
CA ASP A 133 12.03 -12.18 0.21
C ASP A 133 12.34 -11.39 1.49
N GLU A 134 12.50 -10.06 1.38
CA GLU A 134 12.77 -9.18 2.52
C GLU A 134 11.58 -9.14 3.47
N MET A 135 11.59 -10.07 4.44
CA MET A 135 10.51 -10.27 5.40
C MET A 135 10.15 -9.00 6.15
N VAL A 136 11.13 -8.14 6.44
CA VAL A 136 10.93 -6.89 7.20
C VAL A 136 10.12 -5.87 6.41
N GLU A 137 10.44 -5.68 5.12
CA GLU A 137 9.70 -4.78 4.23
C GLU A 137 8.26 -5.26 4.02
N ARG A 138 8.09 -6.56 3.77
CA ARG A 138 6.75 -7.16 3.64
C ARG A 138 5.93 -6.97 4.90
N GLN A 139 6.54 -7.16 6.08
CA GLN A 139 5.87 -6.89 7.35
C GLN A 139 5.52 -5.41 7.50
N ALA A 140 6.37 -4.50 7.02
CA ALA A 140 6.09 -3.08 7.07
C ALA A 140 4.83 -2.72 6.27
N ILE A 141 4.76 -3.18 5.02
CA ILE A 141 3.62 -2.98 4.11
C ILE A 141 2.34 -3.53 4.74
N LEU A 142 2.38 -4.76 5.27
CA LEU A 142 1.20 -5.40 5.88
C LEU A 142 0.74 -4.71 7.17
N LYS A 143 1.66 -4.18 7.99
CA LYS A 143 1.32 -3.41 9.19
C LYS A 143 0.54 -2.13 8.83
N ILE A 144 0.98 -1.42 7.80
CA ILE A 144 0.32 -0.20 7.31
C ILE A 144 -1.07 -0.56 6.75
N ALA A 145 -1.13 -1.51 5.82
CA ALA A 145 -2.36 -1.91 5.13
C ALA A 145 -3.47 -2.40 6.09
N ARG A 146 -3.12 -3.09 7.18
CA ARG A 146 -4.09 -3.69 8.11
C ARG A 146 -4.64 -2.71 9.15
N ALA A 147 -4.07 -1.52 9.27
CA ALA A 147 -4.45 -0.56 10.30
C ALA A 147 -5.85 0.05 10.12
N HIS A 148 -6.56 -0.29 9.04
CA HIS A 148 -7.87 0.28 8.67
C HIS A 148 -9.01 -0.74 8.70
N GLY A 149 -8.70 -2.04 8.66
CA GLY A 149 -9.69 -3.12 8.62
C GLY A 149 -9.91 -3.82 9.96
N GLY A 150 -9.05 -3.56 10.95
CA GLY A 150 -8.99 -4.32 12.21
C GLY A 150 -9.73 -3.68 13.39
N LYS A 151 -9.73 -4.41 14.50
CA LYS A 151 -10.07 -3.91 15.84
C LYS A 151 -9.10 -4.54 16.84
N ILE A 152 -8.78 -3.82 17.90
CA ILE A 152 -8.00 -4.35 19.03
C ILE A 152 -8.92 -4.40 20.23
N GLY A 153 -9.36 -5.62 20.57
CA GLY A 153 -10.54 -5.79 21.41
C GLY A 153 -11.74 -5.09 20.77
N ASP A 154 -12.35 -4.16 21.50
CA ASP A 154 -13.46 -3.33 21.01
C ASP A 154 -13.02 -2.00 20.39
N ASN A 155 -11.72 -1.67 20.42
CA ASN A 155 -11.21 -0.41 19.86
C ASN A 155 -11.00 -0.51 18.34
N LYS A 156 -11.58 0.43 17.59
CA LYS A 156 -11.39 0.56 16.14
C LYS A 156 -10.17 1.42 15.76
N ASP A 157 -9.61 2.16 16.70
CA ASP A 157 -8.36 2.89 16.48
C ASP A 157 -7.18 1.91 16.54
N THR A 158 -6.89 1.29 15.39
CA THR A 158 -5.73 0.42 15.20
C THR A 158 -4.50 1.14 14.68
N ILE A 159 -4.60 2.43 14.37
CA ILE A 159 -3.47 3.26 13.94
C ILE A 159 -2.62 3.64 15.14
N SER A 160 -3.23 4.01 16.27
CA SER A 160 -2.48 4.48 17.46
C SER A 160 -1.55 3.44 18.08
N VAL A 161 -1.77 2.16 17.80
CA VAL A 161 -0.91 1.07 18.28
C VAL A 161 0.31 0.80 17.41
N LEU A 162 0.35 1.34 16.19
CA LEU A 162 1.54 1.23 15.34
C LEU A 162 2.69 2.04 15.94
N PRO A 163 3.96 1.64 15.74
CA PRO A 163 5.07 2.48 16.12
C PRO A 163 5.00 3.84 15.41
N ARG A 164 5.40 4.93 16.07
CA ARG A 164 5.43 6.25 15.39
C ARG A 164 6.49 6.29 14.29
N VAL A 165 7.67 5.74 14.59
CA VAL A 165 8.82 5.58 13.69
C VAL A 165 9.48 4.24 14.04
N ASP A 166 9.93 3.49 13.04
CA ASP A 166 10.78 2.31 13.20
C ASP A 166 11.70 2.17 11.97
N GLN A 167 12.78 1.40 12.07
CA GLN A 167 13.72 1.20 10.97
C GLN A 167 13.34 -0.01 10.12
N VAL A 168 13.20 0.22 8.83
CA VAL A 168 13.01 -0.82 7.82
C VAL A 168 14.16 -0.71 6.84
N LEU A 169 14.97 -1.76 6.78
CA LEU A 169 16.13 -1.82 5.89
C LEU A 169 17.08 -0.60 6.00
N GLY A 170 17.28 -0.08 7.23
CA GLY A 170 18.15 1.08 7.49
C GLY A 170 17.51 2.44 7.24
N HIS A 171 16.24 2.50 6.84
CA HIS A 171 15.48 3.73 6.64
C HIS A 171 14.41 3.91 7.73
N ASP A 172 14.25 5.14 8.19
CA ASP A 172 13.17 5.50 9.13
C ASP A 172 11.82 5.48 8.39
N VAL A 173 10.85 4.73 8.95
CA VAL A 173 9.49 4.60 8.42
C VAL A 173 8.48 5.07 9.46
N ARG A 174 7.66 6.06 9.09
CA ARG A 174 6.63 6.65 9.97
C ARG A 174 5.28 5.93 9.84
N TYR A 175 5.15 4.74 10.43
CA TYR A 175 3.99 3.87 10.28
C TYR A 175 2.64 4.56 10.55
N GLN A 176 2.51 5.29 11.67
CA GLN A 176 1.26 5.98 11.98
C GLN A 176 0.89 7.03 10.92
N SER A 177 1.89 7.74 10.38
CA SER A 177 1.66 8.73 9.32
C SER A 177 1.25 8.07 8.00
N LEU A 178 1.93 6.98 7.61
CA LEU A 178 1.59 6.25 6.38
C LEU A 178 0.21 5.61 6.47
N ALA A 179 -0.12 5.02 7.62
CA ALA A 179 -1.47 4.53 7.87
C ALA A 179 -2.47 5.68 7.82
N ALA A 180 -2.25 6.80 8.49
CA ALA A 180 -3.19 7.93 8.47
C ALA A 180 -3.43 8.58 7.08
N ILE A 181 -2.57 8.30 6.09
CA ILE A 181 -2.77 8.76 4.69
C ILE A 181 -3.68 7.80 3.90
N LEU A 182 -3.67 6.51 4.26
CA LEU A 182 -4.47 5.44 3.67
C LEU A 182 -5.94 5.50 4.13
#